data_AF-A0A973R2N1-F1
#
_entry.id   AF-A0A973R2N1-F1
#
_cell.length_a   1.000
_cell.length_b   1.000
_cell.length_c   1.000
_cell.angle_alpha   90.00
_cell.angle_beta   90.00
_cell.angle_gamma   90.00
#
_symmetry.space_group_name_H-M   'P 1'
#
loop_
_entity.id
_entity.type
_entity.pdbx_description
1 polymer ?
#
loop_
_entity_poly.entity_id
_entity_poly.type
_entity_poly.pdbx_seq_one_letter_code
_entity_poly.pdbx_strand_id
1 'polypeptide(L)' 'MSEPANTTAEGELDTQLWLFCYLMLGSVDATDRVMRQIYLRARAHHGDPRNRQSERVQLFRIAADLCGSGDSPPHE' A
#
# COMPACT_ATOMS: atom_id res chain seq x y z
N MET A 1 -13.43 -19.43 -24.03
CA MET A 1 -13.24 -17.97 -23.88
C MET A 1 -12.90 -17.73 -22.42
N SER A 2 -11.64 -17.39 -22.12
CA SER A 2 -11.20 -17.09 -20.76
C SER A 2 -11.18 -15.57 -20.60
N GLU A 3 -11.96 -15.04 -19.66
CA GLU A 3 -12.05 -13.61 -19.40
C GLU A 3 -10.74 -13.10 -18.75
N PRO A 4 -10.08 -12.05 -19.26
CA PRO A 4 -8.97 -11.39 -18.59
C PRO A 4 -9.52 -10.23 -17.75
N ALA A 5 -10.40 -10.51 -16.79
CA ALA A 5 -11.05 -9.46 -15.99
C ALA A 5 -10.28 -9.14 -14.69
N ASN A 6 -9.34 -10.00 -14.26
CA ASN A 6 -8.71 -9.86 -12.95
C ASN A 6 -7.46 -8.94 -12.95
N THR A 7 -6.74 -8.88 -14.07
CA THR A 7 -5.49 -8.09 -14.18
C THR A 7 -5.72 -6.58 -14.21
N THR A 8 -6.89 -6.13 -14.69
CA THR A 8 -7.19 -4.70 -14.81
C THR A 8 -7.50 -4.06 -13.44
N ALA A 9 -8.19 -4.79 -12.56
CA ALA A 9 -8.55 -4.29 -11.23
C ALA A 9 -7.34 -4.25 -10.27
N GLU A 10 -6.44 -5.22 -10.36
CA GLU A 10 -5.16 -5.21 -9.63
C GLU A 10 -4.26 -4.07 -10.11
N GLY A 11 -4.14 -3.87 -11.42
CA GLY A 11 -3.37 -2.76 -12.00
C GLY A 11 -3.92 -1.37 -11.62
N GLU A 12 -5.24 -1.23 -11.51
CA GLU A 12 -5.87 0.02 -11.07
C GLU A 12 -5.64 0.30 -9.57
N LEU A 13 -5.69 -0.74 -8.72
CA LEU A 13 -5.39 -0.61 -7.29
C LEU A 13 -3.92 -0.22 -7.05
N ASP A 14 -2.99 -0.87 -7.75
CA ASP A 14 -1.56 -0.57 -7.66
C ASP A 14 -1.26 0.86 -8.08
N THR A 15 -1.90 1.34 -9.16
CA THR A 15 -1.76 2.72 -9.64
C THR A 15 -2.30 3.73 -8.62
N GLN A 16 -3.46 3.46 -8.00
CA GLN A 16 -4.04 4.32 -6.97
C GLN A 16 -3.15 4.38 -5.72
N LEU A 17 -2.61 3.23 -5.30
CA LEU A 17 -1.72 3.12 -4.15
C LEU A 17 -0.38 3.84 -4.39
N TRP A 18 0.18 3.68 -5.59
CA TRP A 18 1.40 4.39 -6.01
C TRP A 18 1.17 5.91 -5.99
N LEU A 19 0.07 6.38 -6.58
CA LEU A 19 -0.27 7.80 -6.61
C LEU A 19 -0.44 8.37 -5.21
N PHE A 20 -1.12 7.65 -4.31
CA PHE A 20 -1.25 8.05 -2.90
C PHE A 20 0.12 8.23 -2.23
N CYS A 21 1.02 7.25 -2.37
CA CYS A 21 2.35 7.32 -1.78
C CYS A 21 3.18 8.46 -2.38
N TYR A 22 3.09 8.65 -3.70
CA TYR A 22 3.78 9.75 -4.39
C TYR A 22 3.31 11.12 -3.93
N LEU A 23 2.00 11.31 -3.75
CA LEU A 23 1.44 12.57 -3.22
C LEU A 23 1.89 12.86 -1.79
N MET A 24 2.09 11.83 -0.96
CA MET A 24 2.55 11.99 0.42
C MET A 24 4.08 12.21 0.54
N LEU A 25 4.86 11.53 -0.29
CA LEU A 25 6.33 11.51 -0.18
C LEU A 25 7.01 12.52 -1.11
N GLY A 26 6.34 12.97 -2.16
CA GLY A 26 6.87 13.90 -3.17
C GLY A 26 8.03 13.36 -3.99
N SER A 27 8.35 12.06 -3.90
CA SER A 27 9.51 11.44 -4.55
C SER A 27 9.18 10.07 -5.14
N VAL A 28 9.55 9.88 -6.41
CA VAL A 28 9.41 8.60 -7.12
C VAL A 28 10.25 7.51 -6.43
N ASP A 29 11.50 7.82 -6.08
CA ASP A 29 12.39 6.85 -5.41
C ASP A 29 11.87 6.43 -4.04
N ALA A 30 11.34 7.38 -3.27
CA ALA A 30 10.72 7.09 -1.97
C ALA A 30 9.45 6.24 -2.13
N THR A 31 8.64 6.59 -3.14
CA THR A 31 7.41 5.86 -3.49
C THR A 31 7.71 4.42 -3.86
N ASP A 32 8.68 4.16 -4.74
CA ASP A 32 9.05 2.80 -5.17
C ASP A 32 9.62 1.94 -4.03
N ARG A 33 10.27 2.58 -3.04
CA ARG A 33 10.72 1.90 -1.81
C ARG A 33 9.54 1.56 -0.91
N VAL A 34 8.62 2.49 -0.70
CA VAL A 34 7.42 2.28 0.13
C VAL A 34 6.48 1.25 -0.50
N MET A 35 6.26 1.29 -1.80
CA MET A 35 5.46 0.30 -2.53
C MET A 35 5.98 -1.12 -2.29
N ARG A 36 7.30 -1.35 -2.41
CA ARG A 36 7.90 -2.65 -2.08
C ARG A 36 7.65 -3.07 -0.63
N GLN A 37 7.74 -2.14 0.32
CA GLN A 37 7.47 -2.42 1.73
C GLN A 37 5.99 -2.75 2.00
N ILE A 38 5.06 -2.10 1.29
CA ILE A 38 3.63 -2.38 1.43
C ILE A 38 3.32 -3.84 1.07
N TYR A 39 3.77 -4.32 -0.09
CA TYR A 39 3.51 -5.72 -0.47
C TYR A 39 4.24 -6.73 0.40
N LEU A 40 5.46 -6.41 0.87
CA LEU A 40 6.18 -7.27 1.81
C LEU A 40 5.40 -7.42 3.13
N ARG A 41 4.88 -6.31 3.69
CA ARG A 41 4.05 -6.33 4.90
C ARG A 41 2.70 -7.01 4.65
N ALA A 42 2.05 -6.74 3.51
CA ALA A 42 0.78 -7.38 3.16
C ALA A 42 0.91 -8.90 3.07
N ARG A 43 2.00 -9.42 2.46
CA ARG A 43 2.30 -10.86 2.42
C ARG A 43 2.55 -11.46 3.81
N ALA A 44 3.19 -10.72 4.71
CA ALA A 44 3.41 -11.18 6.09
C ALA A 44 2.10 -11.29 6.90
N HIS A 45 1.07 -10.51 6.54
CA HIS A 45 -0.24 -10.53 7.18
C HIS A 45 -1.27 -11.42 6.47
N HIS A 46 -0.91 -12.03 5.34
CA HIS A 46 -1.80 -12.89 4.56
C HIS A 46 -1.96 -14.24 5.29
N GLY A 47 -3.09 -14.42 5.99
CA GLY A 47 -3.38 -15.63 6.76
C GLY A 47 -3.82 -15.39 8.20
N ASP A 48 -3.85 -14.14 8.68
CA ASP A 48 -4.45 -13.84 9.98
C ASP A 48 -5.99 -13.82 9.87
N PRO A 49 -6.71 -14.81 10.45
CA PRO A 49 -8.17 -14.85 10.40
C PRO A 49 -8.83 -13.67 11.14
N ARG A 50 -8.10 -12.90 11.95
CA ARG A 50 -8.59 -11.66 12.58
C ARG A 50 -8.61 -10.48 11.62
N ASN A 51 -7.87 -10.54 10.52
CA ASN A 51 -7.74 -9.44 9.57
C ASN A 51 -8.63 -9.65 8.33
N ARG A 52 -9.94 -9.80 8.56
CA ARG A 52 -10.95 -9.99 7.51
C ARG A 52 -11.30 -8.69 6.76
N GLN A 53 -10.32 -7.81 6.57
CA GLN A 53 -10.47 -6.56 5.83
C GLN A 53 -10.28 -6.82 4.33
N SER A 54 -10.94 -6.02 3.49
CA SER A 54 -10.65 -6.03 2.05
C SER A 54 -9.16 -5.69 1.83
N GLU A 55 -8.51 -6.41 0.92
CA GLU A 55 -7.09 -6.22 0.56
C GLU A 55 -6.75 -4.74 0.30
N ARG A 56 -7.64 -4.02 -0.42
CA ARG A 56 -7.51 -2.58 -0.65
C ARG A 56 -7.37 -1.79 0.65
N VAL A 57 -8.22 -2.03 1.64
CA VAL A 57 -8.19 -1.33 2.93
C VAL A 57 -6.88 -1.64 3.67
N GLN A 58 -6.42 -2.88 3.62
CA GLN A 58 -5.18 -3.28 4.26
C GLN A 58 -3.96 -2.58 3.62
N LEU A 59 -3.88 -2.55 2.29
CA LEU A 59 -2.79 -1.91 1.56
C LEU A 59 -2.73 -0.41 1.84
N PHE A 60 -3.87 0.30 1.80
CA PHE A 60 -3.92 1.73 2.12
C PHE A 60 -3.60 2.04 3.59
N ARG A 61 -3.97 1.16 4.53
CA ARG A 61 -3.56 1.32 5.94
C ARG A 61 -2.05 1.20 6.13
N ILE A 62 -1.43 0.21 5.48
CA ILE A 62 0.03 0.05 5.51
C ILE A 62 0.72 1.24 4.83
N ALA A 63 0.17 1.72 3.70
CA ALA A 63 0.68 2.89 3.01
C ALA A 63 0.61 4.16 3.88
N ALA A 64 -0.50 4.38 4.58
CA ALA A 64 -0.66 5.52 5.48
C ALA A 64 0.33 5.48 6.65
N ASP A 65 0.58 4.30 7.22
CA ASP A 65 1.61 4.10 8.26
C ASP A 65 3.01 4.44 7.75
N LEU A 66 3.39 3.89 6.57
CA LEU A 66 4.70 4.10 5.97
C LEU A 66 4.95 5.53 5.48
N CYS A 67 3.92 6.17 4.90
CA CYS A 67 4.03 7.54 4.40
C CYS A 67 3.86 8.59 5.50
N GLY A 68 3.10 8.27 6.56
CA GLY A 68 2.80 9.18 7.68
C GLY A 68 3.87 9.23 8.76
N SER A 69 4.82 8.28 8.77
CA SER A 69 5.93 8.23 9.73
C SER A 69 7.00 9.34 9.52
N GLY A 70 6.72 10.34 8.67
CA GLY A 70 7.67 11.35 8.22
C GLY A 70 7.91 12.53 9.14
N ASP A 71 6.98 12.95 10.01
CA ASP A 71 7.18 14.15 10.84
C ASP A 71 6.25 14.20 12.06
N SER A 72 6.68 13.57 13.15
CA SER A 72 6.34 14.06 14.49
C SER A 72 7.56 13.84 15.36
N PRO A 73 8.32 14.90 15.71
CA PRO A 73 9.34 14.75 16.74
C PRO A 73 8.65 14.24 18.03
N PRO A 74 9.31 13.37 18.81
CA PRO A 74 8.83 13.07 20.15
C PRO A 74 8.72 14.41 20.89
N HIS A 75 7.51 14.72 21.34
CA HIS A 75 7.28 15.86 22.21
C HIS A 75 7.91 15.51 23.57
N GLU A 76 9.17 15.89 23.77
CA GLU A 76 9.76 16.06 25.11
C GLU A 76 9.45 17.46 25.63
#